data_AF-A0AAW2TPT0-F1
#
_entry.id   AF-A0AAW2TPT0-F1
#
_cell.length_a   1.000
_cell.length_b   1.000
_cell.length_c   1.000
_cell.angle_alpha   90.00
_cell.angle_beta   90.00
_cell.angle_gamma   90.00
#
_symmetry.space_group_name_H-M   'P 1'
#
loop_
_entity.id
_entity.type
_entity.pdbx_description
1 polymer ?
#
loop_
_entity_poly.entity_id
_entity_poly.type
_entity_poly.pdbx_seq_one_letter_code
_entity_poly.pdbx_strand_id
1 'polypeptide(L)'
;MESLGKSIGLLEEVCRSKGGRGLGFKHLKAFNQAMLAKQLWRVLTRPECLLSQVLKQRYFPNSDLLQQKSVHMHPTLVSMFETRGLIIAGSRWSVGDGLTVRVLEDWWLLRPRSFRIMTSFIGWRRNATVRSIMTEDGVVWDANLVRALFPQEEADCILAVPIRGQGTADR
;
A
#
# COMPACT_ATOMS: atom_id res chain seq x y z
N MET A 1 -7.50 18.28 30.16
CA MET A 1 -8.78 18.14 29.43
C MET A 1 -9.17 19.40 28.65
N GLU A 2 -8.75 20.60 29.05
CA GLU A 2 -9.06 21.86 28.33
C GLU A 2 -8.46 21.99 26.92
N SER A 3 -7.29 21.40 26.66
CA SER A 3 -6.61 21.44 25.35
C SER A 3 -7.38 20.66 24.26
N LEU A 4 -7.98 19.51 24.63
CA LEU A 4 -8.80 18.70 23.71
C LEU A 4 -10.14 19.38 23.41
N GLY A 5 -10.77 20.02 24.39
CA GLY A 5 -12.04 20.74 24.20
C GLY A 5 -11.93 21.93 23.25
N LYS A 6 -10.83 22.70 23.32
CA LYS A 6 -10.54 23.79 22.36
C LYS A 6 -10.28 23.27 20.94
N SER A 7 -9.60 22.14 20.82
CA SER A 7 -9.30 21.54 19.51
C SER A 7 -10.55 20.99 18.81
N ILE A 8 -11.48 20.38 19.57
CA ILE A 8 -12.76 19.90 19.04
C ILE A 8 -13.64 21.08 18.58
N GLY A 9 -13.73 22.15 19.37
CA GLY A 9 -14.50 23.35 18.99
C GLY A 9 -14.00 24.02 17.70
N LEU A 10 -12.68 24.06 17.48
CA LEU A 10 -12.10 24.59 16.24
C LEU A 10 -12.44 23.72 15.01
N LEU A 11 -12.47 22.40 15.17
CA LEU A 11 -12.81 21.48 14.08
C LEU A 11 -14.29 21.64 13.67
N GLU A 12 -15.18 21.92 14.61
CA GLU A 12 -16.60 22.18 14.33
C GLU A 12 -16.81 23.50 13.58
N GLU A 13 -16.07 24.55 13.91
CA GLU A 13 -16.14 25.84 13.21
C GLU A 13 -15.68 25.74 11.75
N VAL A 14 -14.61 24.99 11.48
CA VAL A 14 -14.09 24.75 10.14
C VAL A 14 -15.09 23.97 9.27
N CYS A 15 -15.89 23.09 9.89
CA CYS A 15 -16.94 22.32 9.20
C CYS A 15 -18.20 23.14 8.85
N ARG A 16 -18.40 24.32 9.45
CA ARG A 16 -19.55 25.19 9.13
C ARG A 16 -19.51 25.62 7.67
N SER A 17 -20.68 25.86 7.07
CA SER A 17 -20.78 26.37 5.70
C SER A 17 -20.07 27.72 5.56
N LYS A 18 -19.67 28.08 4.33
CA LYS A 18 -19.04 29.39 4.05
C LYS A 18 -19.90 30.58 4.52
N GLY A 19 -21.23 30.47 4.39
CA GLY A 19 -22.17 31.47 4.90
C GLY A 19 -22.23 31.54 6.43
N GLY A 20 -21.88 30.46 7.13
CA GLY A 20 -21.76 30.40 8.59
C GLY A 20 -20.37 30.74 9.13
N ARG A 21 -19.54 31.44 8.35
CA ARG A 21 -18.15 31.82 8.66
C ARG A 21 -17.18 30.63 8.84
N GLY A 22 -17.55 29.44 8.39
CA GLY A 22 -16.67 28.27 8.32
C GLY A 22 -16.07 28.04 6.93
N LEU A 23 -15.33 26.95 6.75
CA LEU A 23 -14.68 26.60 5.48
C LEU A 23 -15.48 25.61 4.63
N GLY A 24 -16.59 25.07 5.16
CA GLY A 24 -17.51 24.17 4.45
C GLY A 24 -17.02 22.73 4.34
N PHE A 25 -16.09 22.30 5.20
CA PHE A 25 -15.62 20.91 5.19
C PHE A 25 -16.71 19.95 5.69
N LYS A 26 -17.18 19.05 4.82
CA LYS A 26 -18.20 18.04 5.17
C LYS A 26 -17.62 16.81 5.87
N HIS A 27 -16.39 16.43 5.54
CA HIS A 27 -15.74 15.20 6.02
C HIS A 27 -14.29 15.45 6.46
N LEU A 28 -14.09 16.40 7.38
CA LEU A 28 -12.76 16.84 7.82
C LEU A 28 -11.88 15.69 8.34
N LYS A 29 -12.46 14.75 9.09
CA LYS A 29 -11.75 13.56 9.58
C LYS A 29 -11.19 12.71 8.43
N ALA A 30 -12.01 12.40 7.43
CA ALA A 30 -11.59 11.61 6.27
C ALA A 30 -10.53 12.35 5.44
N PHE A 31 -10.68 13.67 5.28
CA PHE A 31 -9.71 14.51 4.60
C PHE A 31 -8.34 14.49 5.31
N ASN A 32 -8.32 14.64 6.64
CA ASN A 32 -7.09 14.58 7.43
C ASN A 32 -6.45 13.18 7.36
N GLN A 33 -7.24 12.11 7.43
CA GLN A 33 -6.74 10.75 7.27
C GLN A 33 -6.12 10.54 5.87
N ALA A 34 -6.78 11.03 4.81
CA ALA A 34 -6.24 10.95 3.45
C ALA A 34 -4.93 11.77 3.31
N MET A 35 -4.85 12.94 3.94
CA MET A 35 -3.64 13.76 3.93
C MET A 35 -2.48 13.07 4.66
N LEU A 36 -2.73 12.51 5.85
CA LEU A 36 -1.75 11.76 6.62
C LEU A 36 -1.29 10.50 5.87
N ALA A 37 -2.23 9.75 5.26
CA ALA A 37 -1.91 8.61 4.40
C ALA A 37 -1.05 9.03 3.21
N LYS A 38 -1.31 10.19 2.59
CA LYS A 38 -0.47 10.72 1.51
C LYS A 38 0.95 11.06 1.97
N GLN A 39 1.12 11.60 3.17
CA GLN A 39 2.46 11.85 3.72
C GLN A 39 3.18 10.54 4.04
N LEU A 40 2.51 9.60 4.69
CA LEU A 40 3.06 8.29 5.00
C LEU A 40 3.43 7.52 3.71
N TRP A 41 2.62 7.62 2.66
CA TRP A 41 2.93 7.07 1.33
C TRP A 41 4.19 7.65 0.73
N ARG A 42 4.46 8.95 0.90
CA ARG A 42 5.72 9.55 0.45
C ARG A 42 6.92 8.99 1.21
N VAL A 43 6.78 8.79 2.51
CA VAL A 43 7.83 8.17 3.33
C VAL A 43 8.13 6.75 2.84
N LEU A 44 7.09 5.98 2.52
CA LEU A 44 7.20 4.63 1.98
C LEU A 44 7.79 4.57 0.57
N THR A 45 7.38 5.50 -0.31
CA THR A 45 7.76 5.48 -1.73
C THR A 45 9.09 6.18 -2.03
N ARG A 46 9.58 7.02 -1.12
CA ARG A 46 10.84 7.78 -1.27
C ARG A 46 11.75 7.57 -0.06
N PRO A 47 12.28 6.36 0.16
CA PRO A 47 13.16 6.06 1.29
C PRO A 47 14.48 6.86 1.28
N GLU A 48 14.89 7.36 0.11
CA GLU A 48 16.10 8.14 -0.11
C GLU A 48 16.02 9.60 0.36
N CYS A 49 14.81 10.14 0.53
CA CYS A 49 14.69 11.52 0.99
C CYS A 49 15.03 11.65 2.48
N LEU A 50 15.61 12.79 2.85
CA LEU A 50 16.09 13.06 4.22
C LEU A 50 15.02 12.79 5.29
N LEU A 51 13.78 13.21 5.03
CA LEU A 51 12.66 12.98 5.95
C LEU A 51 12.45 11.48 6.22
N SER A 52 12.44 10.65 5.18
CA SER A 52 12.27 9.20 5.32
C SER A 52 13.42 8.57 6.07
N GLN A 53 14.65 8.98 5.78
CA GLN A 53 15.85 8.47 6.46
C GLN A 53 15.85 8.84 7.95
N VAL A 54 15.56 10.10 8.29
CA VAL A 54 15.47 10.55 9.68
C VAL A 54 14.36 9.81 10.42
N LEU A 55 13.18 9.66 9.82
CA LEU A 55 12.08 8.93 10.42
C LEU A 55 12.44 7.45 10.64
N LYS A 56 13.09 6.81 9.66
CA LYS A 56 13.57 5.43 9.76
C LYS A 56 14.56 5.29 10.92
N GLN A 57 15.64 6.07 10.92
CA GLN A 57 16.68 5.96 11.94
C GLN A 57 16.16 6.24 13.35
N ARG A 58 15.24 7.20 13.50
CA ARG A 58 14.73 7.61 14.81
C ARG A 58 13.63 6.69 15.34
N TYR A 59 12.75 6.19 14.49
CA TYR A 59 11.50 5.56 14.92
C TYR A 59 11.33 4.11 14.49
N PHE A 60 12.04 3.63 13.47
CA PHE A 60 11.99 2.25 12.99
C PHE A 60 13.32 1.82 12.36
N PRO A 61 14.45 1.85 13.11
CA PRO A 61 15.77 1.60 12.53
C PRO A 61 15.92 0.18 12.01
N ASN A 62 15.31 -0.79 12.71
CA ASN A 62 15.43 -2.22 12.44
C ASN A 62 14.12 -2.86 11.96
N SER A 63 13.13 -2.06 11.57
CA SER A 63 11.82 -2.57 11.16
C SER A 63 11.29 -1.81 9.94
N ASP A 64 10.32 -2.41 9.26
CA ASP A 64 9.62 -1.74 8.18
C ASP A 64 8.53 -0.82 8.73
N LEU A 65 8.34 0.31 8.05
CA LEU A 65 7.35 1.32 8.42
C LEU A 65 5.93 0.73 8.57
N LEU A 66 5.58 -0.24 7.71
CA LEU A 66 4.26 -0.89 7.74
C LEU A 66 4.09 -1.86 8.91
N GLN A 67 5.19 -2.40 9.44
CA GLN A 67 5.21 -3.36 10.55
C GLN A 67 5.50 -2.71 11.90
N GLN A 68 6.00 -1.46 11.90
CA GLN A 68 6.43 -0.80 13.12
C GLN A 68 5.26 -0.46 14.05
N LYS A 69 5.43 -0.78 15.33
CA LYS A 69 4.49 -0.35 16.38
C LYS A 69 4.70 1.13 16.69
N SER A 70 3.62 1.90 16.82
CA SER A 70 3.65 3.35 17.08
C SER A 70 4.00 3.73 18.53
N VAL A 71 4.77 2.91 19.23
CA VAL A 71 5.09 3.09 20.65
C VAL A 71 6.19 4.16 20.79
N HIS A 72 6.04 5.06 21.77
CA HIS A 72 6.97 6.16 22.06
C HIS A 72 7.16 7.20 20.93
N MET A 73 6.21 7.31 20.00
CA MET A 73 6.22 8.33 18.95
C MET A 73 5.46 9.60 19.40
N HIS A 74 5.80 10.74 18.81
CA HIS A 74 5.03 11.98 19.00
C HIS A 74 3.58 11.79 18.49
N PRO A 75 2.54 12.38 19.12
CA PRO A 75 1.14 12.16 18.72
C PRO A 75 0.84 12.39 17.22
N THR A 76 1.49 13.37 16.60
CA THR A 76 1.38 13.64 15.14
C THR A 76 1.92 12.47 14.30
N LEU A 77 2.97 11.80 14.75
CA LEU A 77 3.52 10.63 14.07
C LEU A 77 2.66 9.41 14.34
N VAL A 78 2.11 9.26 15.55
CA VAL A 78 1.14 8.20 15.86
C VAL A 78 -0.05 8.29 14.90
N SER A 79 -0.68 9.46 14.79
CA SER A 79 -1.83 9.64 13.89
C SER A 79 -1.48 9.40 12.41
N MET A 80 -0.26 9.77 11.99
CA MET A 80 0.23 9.44 10.66
C MET A 80 0.36 7.92 10.48
N PHE A 81 1.04 7.21 11.39
CA PHE A 81 1.26 5.76 11.31
C PHE A 81 -0.02 4.95 11.45
N GLU A 82 -1.04 5.45 12.14
CA GLU A 82 -2.37 4.83 12.21
C GLU A 82 -3.06 4.79 10.83
N THR A 83 -2.71 5.67 9.90
CA THR A 83 -3.25 5.63 8.53
C THR A 83 -2.64 4.55 7.64
N ARG A 84 -1.65 3.78 8.12
CA ARG A 84 -1.03 2.68 7.35
C ARG A 84 -2.04 1.67 6.81
N GLY A 85 -3.11 1.40 7.54
CA GLY A 85 -4.17 0.48 7.11
C GLY A 85 -4.87 0.95 5.83
N LEU A 86 -5.06 2.27 5.68
CA LEU A 86 -5.63 2.86 4.46
C LEU A 86 -4.68 2.72 3.27
N ILE A 87 -3.38 2.88 3.52
CA ILE A 87 -2.36 2.68 2.49
C ILE A 87 -2.34 1.23 2.06
N ILE A 88 -2.22 0.29 2.99
CA ILE A 88 -2.18 -1.14 2.68
C ILE A 88 -3.41 -1.53 1.87
N ALA A 89 -4.61 -1.15 2.33
CA ALA A 89 -5.87 -1.42 1.65
C ALA A 89 -5.97 -0.86 0.23
N GLY A 90 -5.31 0.27 -0.05
CA GLY A 90 -5.30 0.92 -1.37
C GLY A 90 -4.05 0.66 -2.20
N SER A 91 -3.09 -0.13 -1.70
CA SER A 91 -1.82 -0.40 -2.36
C SER A 91 -1.80 -1.76 -3.02
N ARG A 92 -0.90 -1.91 -3.98
CA ARG A 92 -0.59 -3.17 -4.64
C ARG A 92 0.91 -3.36 -4.69
N TRP A 93 1.33 -4.62 -4.72
CA TRP A 93 2.69 -4.99 -5.04
C TRP A 93 3.00 -4.66 -6.49
N SER A 94 4.18 -4.10 -6.68
CA SER A 94 4.86 -4.01 -7.95
C SER A 94 5.85 -5.15 -8.03
N VAL A 95 5.62 -6.04 -9.00
CA VAL A 95 6.46 -7.22 -9.24
C VAL A 95 7.83 -6.77 -9.76
N GLY A 96 8.89 -7.24 -9.11
CA GLY A 96 10.28 -7.15 -9.55
C GLY A 96 10.81 -8.55 -9.85
N ASP A 97 11.63 -9.10 -8.95
CA ASP A 97 12.16 -10.47 -9.04
C ASP A 97 11.11 -11.58 -8.80
N GLY A 98 9.95 -11.23 -8.24
CA GLY A 98 8.84 -12.13 -7.95
C GLY A 98 9.12 -13.13 -6.83
N LEU A 99 10.21 -12.97 -6.07
CA LEU A 99 10.62 -13.92 -5.03
C LEU A 99 9.78 -13.81 -3.76
N THR A 100 9.21 -12.63 -3.50
CA THR A 100 8.49 -12.37 -2.25
C THR A 100 6.97 -12.35 -2.42
N VAL A 101 6.49 -11.90 -3.59
CA VAL A 101 5.05 -11.78 -3.86
C VAL A 101 4.47 -13.17 -4.06
N ARG A 102 3.43 -13.52 -3.30
CA ARG A 102 2.67 -14.76 -3.46
C ARG A 102 1.57 -14.57 -4.50
N VAL A 103 1.50 -15.51 -5.44
CA VAL A 103 0.60 -15.45 -6.61
C VAL A 103 -0.87 -15.31 -6.20
N LEU A 104 -1.31 -16.05 -5.17
CA LEU A 104 -2.72 -16.13 -4.78
C LEU A 104 -3.11 -15.24 -3.60
N GLU A 105 -2.16 -14.89 -2.73
CA GLU A 105 -2.44 -14.24 -1.44
C GLU A 105 -2.27 -12.71 -1.51
N ASP A 106 -1.28 -12.25 -2.26
CA ASP A 106 -0.88 -10.84 -2.29
C ASP A 106 -1.62 -10.07 -3.40
N TRP A 107 -1.78 -8.76 -3.22
CA TRP A 107 -2.46 -7.88 -4.18
C TRP A 107 -1.49 -7.34 -5.22
N TRP A 108 -1.35 -8.01 -6.36
CA TRP A 108 -0.39 -7.61 -7.40
C TRP A 108 -1.00 -7.47 -8.81
N LEU A 109 -2.25 -7.91 -9.02
CA LEU A 109 -2.91 -7.83 -10.32
C LEU A 109 -3.53 -6.45 -10.61
N LEU A 110 -3.71 -6.14 -11.89
CA LEU A 110 -4.37 -4.92 -12.38
C LEU A 110 -5.93 -5.02 -12.42
N ARG A 111 -6.55 -5.94 -11.68
CA ARG A 111 -8.01 -6.14 -11.77
C ARG A 111 -8.80 -5.08 -10.99
N PRO A 112 -9.76 -4.37 -11.62
CA PRO A 112 -10.52 -3.28 -10.98
C PRO A 112 -11.36 -3.66 -9.77
N ARG A 113 -11.69 -4.96 -9.58
CA ARG A 113 -12.66 -5.40 -8.57
C ARG A 113 -12.07 -6.15 -7.36
N SER A 114 -10.96 -6.85 -7.51
CA SER A 114 -10.43 -7.69 -6.42
C SER A 114 -8.92 -7.71 -6.29
N PHE A 115 -8.16 -7.16 -7.25
CA PHE A 115 -6.67 -7.19 -7.31
C PHE A 115 -6.05 -8.60 -7.06
N ARG A 116 -6.87 -9.66 -7.11
CA ARG A 116 -6.54 -11.05 -6.77
C ARG A 116 -7.04 -11.99 -7.84
N ILE A 117 -6.34 -13.11 -7.96
CA ILE A 117 -6.79 -14.29 -8.69
C ILE A 117 -7.99 -14.84 -7.92
N MET A 118 -9.11 -15.01 -8.63
CA MET A 118 -10.35 -15.54 -8.03
C MET A 118 -10.43 -17.05 -8.19
N THR A 119 -9.70 -17.61 -9.15
CA THR A 119 -9.62 -19.04 -9.38
C THR A 119 -8.92 -19.73 -8.20
N SER A 120 -9.71 -20.48 -7.42
CA SER A 120 -9.20 -21.43 -6.44
C SER A 120 -8.73 -22.70 -7.16
N PHE A 121 -7.51 -22.71 -7.71
CA PHE A 121 -7.02 -23.90 -8.40
C PHE A 121 -6.61 -24.99 -7.41
N ILE A 122 -7.14 -26.19 -7.62
CA ILE A 122 -6.84 -27.43 -6.90
C ILE A 122 -5.51 -27.96 -7.43
N GLY A 123 -4.39 -27.61 -6.79
CA GLY A 123 -3.09 -28.25 -7.10
C GLY A 123 -1.89 -27.33 -7.11
N TRP A 124 -2.08 -26.01 -7.14
CA TRP A 124 -0.97 -25.08 -6.98
C TRP A 124 -0.62 -24.92 -5.49
N ARG A 125 0.68 -24.90 -5.15
CA ARG A 125 1.11 -24.72 -3.77
C ARG A 125 0.58 -23.36 -3.28
N ARG A 126 -0.14 -23.33 -2.15
CA ARG A 126 -0.69 -22.08 -1.56
C ARG A 126 0.37 -20.98 -1.41
N ASN A 127 1.63 -21.38 -1.23
CA ASN A 127 2.76 -20.48 -0.98
C ASN A 127 3.63 -20.22 -2.23
N ALA A 128 3.12 -20.50 -3.43
CA ALA A 128 3.88 -20.26 -4.64
C ALA A 128 4.05 -18.76 -4.91
N THR A 129 5.28 -18.39 -5.24
CA THR A 129 5.67 -17.00 -5.49
C THR A 129 5.53 -16.65 -6.96
N VAL A 130 5.44 -15.36 -7.26
CA VAL A 130 5.30 -14.84 -8.63
C VAL A 130 6.45 -15.29 -9.53
N ARG A 131 7.64 -15.52 -8.97
CA ARG A 131 8.80 -16.08 -9.67
C ARG A 131 8.49 -17.38 -10.40
N SER A 132 7.63 -18.22 -9.83
CA SER A 132 7.31 -19.54 -10.40
C SER A 132 6.51 -19.51 -11.70
N ILE A 133 5.97 -18.35 -12.08
CA ILE A 133 5.23 -18.13 -13.33
C ILE A 133 5.97 -17.16 -14.29
N MET A 134 7.22 -16.83 -13.97
CA MET A 134 8.12 -16.05 -14.81
C MET A 134 9.09 -16.98 -15.55
N THR A 135 9.75 -16.48 -16.59
CA THR A 135 10.82 -17.23 -17.26
C THR A 135 12.01 -17.49 -16.34
N GLU A 136 12.90 -18.42 -16.72
CA GLU A 136 14.11 -18.73 -15.94
C GLU A 136 14.97 -17.48 -15.66
N ASP A 137 15.01 -16.54 -16.60
CA ASP A 137 15.70 -15.26 -16.46
C ASP A 137 14.96 -14.27 -15.54
N GLY A 138 13.65 -14.47 -15.33
CA GLY A 138 12.79 -13.65 -14.46
C GLY A 138 12.48 -12.25 -15.00
N VAL A 139 12.74 -12.02 -16.28
CA VAL A 139 12.55 -10.70 -16.92
C VAL A 139 11.16 -10.56 -17.53
N VAL A 140 10.57 -11.68 -17.94
CA VAL A 140 9.27 -11.73 -18.60
C VAL A 140 8.40 -12.83 -18.01
N TRP A 141 7.10 -12.70 -18.19
CA TRP A 141 6.13 -13.76 -17.84
C TRP A 141 6.31 -14.96 -18.77
N ASP A 142 6.23 -16.17 -18.21
CA ASP A 142 6.09 -17.37 -19.05
C ASP A 142 4.65 -17.46 -19.54
N ALA A 143 4.39 -16.93 -20.74
CA ALA A 143 3.04 -16.87 -21.30
C ALA A 143 2.41 -18.24 -21.54
N ASN A 144 3.21 -19.27 -21.81
CA ASN A 144 2.70 -20.62 -22.01
C ASN A 144 2.26 -21.23 -20.68
N LEU A 145 3.11 -21.10 -19.65
CA LEU A 145 2.80 -21.56 -18.31
C LEU A 145 1.61 -20.82 -17.71
N VAL A 146 1.56 -19.49 -17.82
CA VAL A 146 0.46 -18.67 -17.31
C VAL A 146 -0.87 -19.04 -17.97
N ARG A 147 -0.91 -19.23 -19.30
CA ARG A 147 -2.14 -19.64 -20.00
C ARG A 147 -2.56 -21.08 -19.72
N ALA A 148 -1.60 -21.96 -19.38
CA ALA A 148 -1.92 -23.32 -18.96
C ALA A 148 -2.49 -23.38 -17.54
N LEU A 149 -2.07 -22.46 -16.66
CA LEU A 149 -2.43 -22.47 -15.24
C LEU A 149 -3.69 -21.66 -14.92
N PHE A 150 -3.98 -20.59 -15.68
CA PHE A 150 -5.05 -19.65 -15.36
C PHE A 150 -6.09 -19.57 -16.48
N PRO A 151 -7.37 -19.32 -16.15
CA PRO A 151 -8.36 -18.96 -17.15
C PRO A 151 -7.90 -17.78 -18.00
N GLN A 152 -8.33 -17.74 -19.26
CA GLN A 152 -7.86 -16.75 -20.24
C GLN A 152 -7.95 -15.30 -19.73
N GLU A 153 -9.07 -14.93 -19.10
CA GLU A 153 -9.24 -13.58 -18.53
C GLU A 153 -8.21 -13.24 -17.44
N GLU A 154 -7.83 -14.21 -16.61
CA GLU A 154 -6.83 -14.02 -15.55
C GLU A 154 -5.42 -14.05 -16.10
N ALA A 155 -5.15 -14.95 -17.05
CA ALA A 155 -3.88 -15.02 -17.76
C ALA A 155 -3.57 -13.68 -18.45
N ASP A 156 -4.53 -13.10 -19.18
CA ASP A 156 -4.36 -11.81 -19.85
C ASP A 156 -4.10 -10.68 -18.83
N CYS A 157 -4.77 -10.72 -17.67
CA CYS A 157 -4.51 -9.77 -16.60
C CYS A 157 -3.09 -9.91 -16.01
N ILE A 158 -2.59 -11.14 -15.83
CA ILE A 158 -1.24 -11.42 -15.34
C ILE A 158 -0.21 -10.90 -16.34
N LEU A 159 -0.38 -11.25 -17.62
CA LEU A 159 0.54 -10.85 -18.70
C LEU A 159 0.58 -9.33 -18.91
N ALA A 160 -0.49 -8.62 -18.56
CA ALA A 160 -0.55 -7.16 -18.59
C ALA A 160 0.18 -6.48 -17.42
N VAL A 161 0.57 -7.20 -16.37
CA VAL A 161 1.31 -6.62 -15.24
C VAL A 161 2.74 -6.30 -15.69
N PRO A 162 3.20 -5.04 -15.59
CA PRO A 162 4.57 -4.70 -15.91
C PRO A 162 5.52 -5.24 -14.83
N ILE A 163 6.58 -5.92 -15.27
CA ILE A 163 7.68 -6.37 -14.41
C ILE A 163 8.72 -5.24 -14.35
N ARG A 164 9.10 -4.84 -13.13
CA ARG A 164 10.24 -3.95 -12.93
C ARG A 164 11.51 -4.75 -13.25
N GLY A 165 12.32 -4.27 -14.19
CA GLY A 165 13.38 -5.04 -14.85
C GLY A 165 14.39 -5.76 -13.92
N GLN A 166 15.29 -6.51 -14.56
CA GLN A 166 16.20 -7.46 -13.92
C GLN A 166 16.93 -6.89 -12.70
N GLY A 167 16.91 -7.63 -11.59
CA GLY A 167 17.61 -7.28 -10.35
C GLY A 167 16.90 -6.26 -9.45
N THR A 168 15.66 -5.89 -9.76
CA THR A 168 14.84 -5.06 -8.85
C THR A 168 14.02 -5.93 -7.91
N ALA A 169 14.08 -5.65 -6.60
CA ALA A 169 13.27 -6.33 -5.61
C ALA A 169 11.79 -5.92 -5.72
N ASP A 170 10.90 -6.85 -5.36
CA ASP A 170 9.47 -6.59 -5.21
C ASP A 170 9.18 -5.43 -4.25
N ARG A 171 8.16 -4.60 -4.54
CA ARG A 171 7.83 -3.41 -3.73
C ARG A 171 6.36 -3.00 -3.74
#